data_AF-A0A429SSW4-F1
#
_entry.id   AF-A0A429SSW4-F1
#
_cell.length_a   1.000
_cell.length_b   1.000
_cell.length_c   1.000
_cell.angle_alpha   90.00
_cell.angle_beta   90.00
_cell.angle_gamma   90.00
#
_symmetry.space_group_name_H-M   'P 1'
#
loop_
_entity.id
_entity.type
_entity.pdbx_description
1 polymer ?
#
loop_
_entity_poly.entity_id
_entity_poly.type
_entity_poly.pdbx_seq_one_letter_code
_entity_poly.pdbx_strand_id
1 'polypeptide(L)'
;MLHSQLGLRKRCEKILGHLDLTHPFSLEGLCNRMAEQRGRPIRLHPLPKEAAESGVCGLWVGTASVDYVFYESHTTALHREHIVLHELGHILFGHHSLRGEEKGGQAPVVLGRTNYTTRQEQEAEMLASMIRIRTATPCPKPAAELRGTLARLESAMGYGRGTRGH
;
A
#
# COMPACT_ATOMS: atom_id res chain seq x y z
N MET A 1 -14.78 10.99 20.49
CA MET A 1 -13.95 10.90 19.26
C MET A 1 -13.22 9.56 19.09
N LEU A 2 -12.79 8.86 20.15
CA LEU A 2 -12.09 7.55 20.03
C LEU A 2 -12.88 6.45 19.31
N HIS A 3 -14.21 6.40 19.50
CA HIS A 3 -15.08 5.41 18.85
C HIS A 3 -15.08 5.50 17.31
N SER A 4 -14.85 6.70 16.76
CA SER A 4 -14.77 6.92 15.30
C SER A 4 -13.48 6.34 14.70
N GLN A 5 -12.36 6.50 15.41
CA GLN A 5 -11.04 5.99 15.02
C GLN A 5 -10.95 4.47 15.14
N LEU A 6 -11.50 3.89 16.21
CA LEU A 6 -11.59 2.43 16.37
C LEU A 6 -12.50 1.80 15.31
N GLY A 7 -13.61 2.45 14.97
CA GLY A 7 -14.49 2.00 13.88
C GLY A 7 -13.81 2.07 12.51
N LEU A 8 -13.06 3.15 12.25
CA LEU A 8 -12.28 3.34 11.03
C LEU A 8 -11.21 2.26 10.86
N ARG A 9 -10.42 2.01 11.91
CA ARG A 9 -9.39 0.98 11.91
C ARG A 9 -9.97 -0.40 11.63
N LYS A 10 -11.08 -0.77 12.27
CA LYS A 10 -11.77 -2.05 12.02
C LYS A 10 -12.21 -2.20 10.56
N ARG A 11 -12.68 -1.14 9.91
CA ARG A 11 -13.02 -1.17 8.48
C ARG A 11 -11.78 -1.42 7.62
N CYS A 12 -10.68 -0.73 7.93
CA CYS A 12 -9.40 -0.95 7.24
C CYS A 12 -8.90 -2.39 7.44
N GLU A 13 -8.95 -2.92 8.66
CA GLU A 13 -8.58 -4.30 8.97
C GLU A 13 -9.40 -5.32 8.18
N LYS A 14 -10.70 -5.08 7.97
CA LYS A 14 -11.55 -5.91 7.13
C LYS A 14 -11.07 -5.94 5.68
N ILE A 15 -10.81 -4.78 5.08
CA ILE A 15 -10.26 -4.70 3.70
C ILE A 15 -8.92 -5.42 3.62
N LEU A 16 -8.02 -5.16 4.57
CA LEU A 16 -6.70 -5.80 4.62
C LEU A 16 -6.79 -7.32 4.79
N GLY A 17 -7.84 -7.85 5.41
CA GLY A 17 -8.07 -9.29 5.50
C GLY A 17 -8.43 -9.94 4.16
N HIS A 18 -8.93 -9.15 3.21
CA HIS A 18 -9.20 -9.60 1.83
C HIS A 18 -8.04 -9.31 0.88
N LEU A 19 -7.11 -8.44 1.27
CA LEU A 19 -5.90 -8.19 0.52
C LEU A 19 -4.84 -9.21 0.91
N ASP A 20 -4.44 -10.03 -0.05
CA ASP A 20 -3.24 -10.83 0.14
C ASP A 20 -2.01 -9.91 0.15
N LEU A 21 -1.43 -9.69 1.33
CA LEU A 21 -0.22 -8.90 1.55
C LEU A 21 0.98 -9.82 1.86
N THR A 22 1.09 -10.93 1.13
CA THR A 22 2.23 -11.86 1.23
C THR A 22 3.57 -11.16 1.08
N HIS A 23 4.57 -11.68 1.79
CA HIS A 23 5.94 -11.24 1.67
C HIS A 23 6.70 -12.08 0.62
N PRO A 24 7.50 -11.46 -0.26
CA PRO A 24 7.76 -10.02 -0.33
C PRO A 24 6.57 -9.24 -0.91
N PHE A 25 6.21 -8.14 -0.26
CA PHE A 25 5.17 -7.25 -0.77
C PHE A 25 5.69 -6.51 -2.00
N SER A 26 4.82 -6.40 -3.01
CA SER A 26 5.07 -5.64 -4.24
C SER A 26 3.85 -4.79 -4.53
N LEU A 27 4.07 -3.49 -4.74
CA LEU A 27 3.03 -2.55 -5.14
C LEU A 27 2.40 -2.94 -6.49
N GLU A 28 3.23 -3.41 -7.43
CA GLU A 28 2.79 -3.94 -8.72
C GLU A 28 1.91 -5.18 -8.55
N GLY A 29 2.32 -6.11 -7.68
CA GLY A 29 1.54 -7.31 -7.36
C GLY A 29 0.18 -6.97 -6.76
N LEU A 30 0.11 -5.95 -5.90
CA LEU A 30 -1.16 -5.44 -5.37
C LEU A 30 -2.04 -4.86 -6.49
N CYS A 31 -1.48 -4.03 -7.37
CA CYS A 31 -2.20 -3.46 -8.51
C CYS A 31 -2.76 -4.55 -9.43
N ASN A 32 -1.99 -5.60 -9.73
CA ASN A 32 -2.41 -6.71 -10.58
C ASN A 32 -3.58 -7.48 -9.96
N ARG A 33 -3.52 -7.83 -8.67
CA ARG A 33 -4.63 -8.50 -7.97
C ARG A 33 -5.89 -7.63 -7.94
N MET A 34 -5.75 -6.35 -7.67
CA MET A 34 -6.88 -5.42 -7.71
C MET A 34 -7.47 -5.31 -9.12
N ALA A 35 -6.62 -5.30 -10.16
CA ALA A 35 -7.06 -5.27 -11.55
C ALA A 35 -7.85 -6.53 -11.94
N GLU A 36 -7.38 -7.71 -11.54
CA GLU A 36 -8.07 -8.99 -11.73
C GLU A 36 -9.46 -8.98 -11.07
N GLN A 37 -9.54 -8.53 -9.81
CA GLN A 37 -10.80 -8.45 -9.07
C GLN A 37 -11.80 -7.47 -9.70
N ARG A 38 -11.32 -6.38 -10.29
CA ARG A 38 -12.17 -5.34 -10.89
C ARG A 38 -12.50 -5.60 -12.36
N GLY A 39 -11.81 -6.52 -13.03
CA GLY A 39 -11.91 -6.75 -14.46
C GLY A 39 -11.42 -5.56 -15.31
N ARG A 40 -10.56 -4.70 -14.74
CA ARG A 40 -9.97 -3.53 -15.40
C ARG A 40 -8.54 -3.32 -14.92
N PRO A 41 -7.56 -3.10 -15.80
CA PRO A 41 -6.19 -2.79 -15.40
C PRO A 41 -6.10 -1.52 -14.55
N ILE A 42 -5.14 -1.51 -13.62
CA ILE A 42 -4.71 -0.33 -12.88
C ILE A 42 -3.37 0.10 -13.44
N ARG A 43 -3.25 1.34 -13.92
CA ARG A 43 -2.02 1.89 -14.49
C ARG A 43 -1.48 3.03 -13.63
N LEU A 44 -0.23 2.90 -13.21
CA LEU A 44 0.46 3.91 -12.45
C LEU A 44 1.11 4.92 -13.40
N HIS A 45 0.84 6.21 -13.23
CA HIS A 45 1.39 7.28 -14.06
C HIS A 45 1.98 8.40 -13.19
N PRO A 46 3.11 9.01 -13.57
CA PRO A 46 3.54 10.24 -12.93
C PRO A 46 2.53 11.36 -13.23
N LEU A 47 2.27 12.23 -12.25
CA LEU A 47 1.50 13.45 -12.48
C LEU A 47 2.20 14.34 -13.53
N PRO A 48 1.43 15.00 -14.42
CA PRO A 48 1.94 16.12 -15.21
C PRO A 48 2.47 17.23 -14.29
N LYS A 49 3.49 17.95 -14.74
CA LYS A 49 4.12 19.02 -13.93
C LYS A 49 3.13 20.09 -13.49
N GLU A 50 2.19 20.42 -14.36
CA GLU A 50 1.16 21.42 -14.12
C GLU A 50 0.21 21.01 -12.98
N ALA A 51 -0.05 19.70 -12.84
CA ALA A 51 -0.86 19.15 -11.76
C ALA A 51 -0.07 19.08 -10.44
N ALA A 52 1.20 18.70 -10.50
CA ALA A 52 2.11 18.70 -9.35
C ALA A 52 2.23 20.09 -8.71
N GLU A 53 2.40 21.12 -9.55
CA GLU A 53 2.51 22.53 -9.12
C GLU A 53 1.23 23.06 -8.46
N SER A 54 0.07 22.44 -8.72
CA SER A 54 -1.21 22.77 -8.08
C SER A 54 -1.34 22.23 -6.64
N GLY A 55 -0.34 21.47 -6.16
CA GLY A 55 -0.29 20.90 -4.82
C GLY A 55 -1.03 19.56 -4.68
N VAL A 56 -1.37 18.91 -5.79
CA VAL A 56 -1.97 17.56 -5.80
C VAL A 56 -0.85 16.54 -5.73
N CYS A 57 -0.83 15.69 -4.70
CA CYS A 57 0.19 14.65 -4.55
C CYS A 57 -0.14 13.37 -5.34
N GLY A 58 -1.43 13.10 -5.56
CA GLY A 58 -1.91 11.89 -6.21
C GLY A 58 -3.32 12.07 -6.73
N LEU A 59 -3.72 11.20 -7.67
CA LEU A 59 -5.07 11.23 -8.22
C LEU A 59 -5.47 9.89 -8.84
N TRP A 60 -6.66 9.40 -8.53
CA TRP A 60 -7.31 8.32 -9.26
C TRP A 60 -8.34 8.83 -10.29
N VAL A 61 -8.17 8.40 -11.55
CA VAL A 61 -9.10 8.62 -12.67
C VAL A 61 -9.58 7.27 -13.21
N GLY A 62 -10.89 7.02 -13.09
CA GLY A 62 -11.51 5.83 -13.67
C GLY A 62 -12.02 6.09 -15.08
N THR A 63 -11.71 5.19 -16.01
CA THR A 63 -12.26 5.16 -17.37
C THR A 63 -13.21 3.98 -17.52
N ALA A 64 -13.74 3.76 -18.72
CA ALA A 64 -14.57 2.58 -19.00
C ALA A 64 -13.76 1.27 -18.92
N SER A 65 -12.46 1.34 -19.24
CA SER A 65 -11.58 0.17 -19.41
C SER A 65 -10.41 0.11 -18.44
N VAL A 66 -9.98 1.23 -17.85
CA VAL A 66 -8.73 1.33 -17.09
C VAL A 66 -8.94 2.24 -15.88
N ASP A 67 -8.32 1.90 -14.75
CA ASP A 67 -8.15 2.81 -13.62
C ASP A 67 -6.74 3.41 -13.67
N TYR A 68 -6.63 4.73 -13.86
CA TYR A 68 -5.36 5.46 -13.83
C TYR A 68 -5.09 5.99 -12.43
N VAL A 69 -3.94 5.64 -11.86
CA VAL A 69 -3.48 6.17 -10.58
C VAL A 69 -2.25 7.03 -10.84
N PHE A 70 -2.42 8.33 -10.67
CA PHE A 70 -1.39 9.32 -10.81
C PHE A 70 -0.69 9.57 -9.47
N TYR A 71 0.63 9.80 -9.51
CA TYR A 71 1.43 10.08 -8.32
C TYR A 71 2.48 11.16 -8.58
N GLU A 72 2.84 11.92 -7.54
CA GLU A 72 3.95 12.87 -7.57
C GLU A 72 5.27 12.12 -7.77
N SER A 73 5.97 12.41 -8.88
CA SER A 73 7.20 11.69 -9.23
C SER A 73 8.45 12.35 -8.65
N HIS A 74 8.40 13.64 -8.33
CA HIS A 74 9.52 14.40 -7.75
C HIS A 74 9.55 14.30 -6.22
N THR A 75 9.44 13.08 -5.69
CA THR A 75 9.47 12.80 -4.24
C THR A 75 10.21 11.50 -3.94
N THR A 76 10.41 11.19 -2.65
CA THR A 76 11.10 9.96 -2.24
C THR A 76 10.32 8.71 -2.66
N ALA A 77 11.02 7.59 -2.90
CA ALA A 77 10.37 6.34 -3.30
C ALA A 77 9.31 5.87 -2.29
N LEU A 78 9.58 6.03 -0.99
CA LEU A 78 8.66 5.70 0.09
C LEU A 78 7.43 6.62 0.11
N HIS A 79 7.61 7.92 -0.14
CA HIS A 79 6.50 8.85 -0.23
C HIS A 79 5.64 8.59 -1.47
N ARG A 80 6.27 8.30 -2.62
CA ARG A 80 5.58 7.88 -3.84
C ARG A 80 4.75 6.62 -3.62
N GLU A 81 5.31 5.61 -2.96
CA GLU A 81 4.57 4.39 -2.63
C GLU A 81 3.36 4.69 -1.74
N HIS A 82 3.54 5.56 -0.73
CA HIS A 82 2.44 5.99 0.14
C HIS A 82 1.33 6.69 -0.64
N ILE A 83 1.69 7.60 -1.56
CA ILE A 83 0.73 8.27 -2.46
C ILE A 83 -0.07 7.23 -3.26
N VAL A 84 0.60 6.27 -3.90
CA VAL A 84 -0.10 5.25 -4.68
C VAL A 84 -1.01 4.41 -3.78
N LEU A 85 -0.54 3.98 -2.60
CA LEU A 85 -1.36 3.22 -1.64
C LEU A 85 -2.58 4.00 -1.16
N HIS A 86 -2.45 5.33 -1.01
CA HIS A 86 -3.57 6.21 -0.67
C HIS A 86 -4.63 6.20 -1.78
N GLU A 87 -4.23 6.40 -3.03
CA GLU A 87 -5.16 6.34 -4.18
C GLU A 87 -5.80 4.96 -4.35
N LEU A 88 -5.04 3.88 -4.15
CA LEU A 88 -5.58 2.52 -4.11
C LEU A 88 -6.58 2.34 -2.95
N GLY A 89 -6.39 3.04 -1.83
CA GLY A 89 -7.35 3.07 -0.73
C GLY A 89 -8.70 3.62 -1.16
N HIS A 90 -8.74 4.70 -1.94
CA HIS A 90 -10.00 5.20 -2.52
C HIS A 90 -10.69 4.16 -3.41
N ILE A 91 -9.92 3.42 -4.22
CA ILE A 91 -10.44 2.34 -5.07
C ILE A 91 -11.06 1.23 -4.21
N LEU A 92 -10.35 0.78 -3.18
CA LEU A 92 -10.75 -0.34 -2.32
C LEU A 92 -11.99 -0.04 -1.47
N PHE A 93 -12.13 1.21 -1.01
CA PHE A 93 -13.34 1.65 -0.32
C PHE A 93 -14.48 2.02 -1.28
N GLY A 94 -14.26 1.99 -2.60
CA GLY A 94 -15.27 2.32 -3.59
C GLY A 94 -15.68 3.80 -3.55
N HIS A 95 -14.73 4.69 -3.28
CA HIS A 95 -14.97 6.13 -3.34
C HIS A 95 -15.18 6.60 -4.79
N HIS A 96 -15.64 7.84 -4.96
CA HIS A 96 -15.86 8.41 -6.29
C HIS A 96 -14.54 8.90 -6.88
N SER A 97 -14.14 8.32 -8.01
CA SER A 97 -13.04 8.83 -8.83
C SER A 97 -13.48 9.97 -9.73
N LEU A 98 -12.50 10.68 -10.31
CA LEU A 98 -12.78 11.46 -11.51
C LEU A 98 -13.05 10.52 -12.68
N ARG A 99 -14.00 10.88 -13.53
CA ARG A 99 -14.30 10.14 -14.75
C ARG A 99 -13.51 10.74 -15.91
N GLY A 100 -12.65 9.93 -16.52
CA GLY A 100 -11.83 10.32 -17.66
C GLY A 100 -12.21 9.58 -18.94
N GLU A 101 -11.95 10.20 -20.08
CA GLU A 101 -12.03 9.54 -21.39
C GLU A 101 -10.63 9.26 -21.92
N GLU A 102 -10.37 8.02 -22.32
CA GLU A 102 -9.11 7.66 -22.96
C GLU A 102 -9.15 8.02 -24.44
N LYS A 103 -8.15 8.77 -24.90
CA LYS A 103 -7.99 9.08 -26.33
C LYS A 103 -6.76 8.36 -26.87
N GLY A 104 -6.98 7.38 -27.73
CA GLY A 104 -5.91 6.72 -28.49
C GLY A 104 -4.83 6.04 -27.64
N GLY A 105 -5.20 5.44 -26.51
CA GLY A 105 -4.26 4.74 -25.62
C GLY A 105 -3.41 5.63 -24.72
N GLN A 106 -3.65 6.95 -24.73
CA GLN A 106 -3.01 7.89 -23.83
C GLN A 106 -3.80 8.03 -22.53
N ALA A 107 -3.09 8.29 -21.43
CA ALA A 107 -3.70 8.59 -20.15
C ALA A 107 -4.66 9.79 -20.27
N PRO A 108 -5.81 9.77 -19.58
CA PRO A 108 -6.82 10.83 -19.70
C PRO A 108 -6.26 12.18 -19.25
N VAL A 109 -6.67 13.25 -19.92
CA VAL A 109 -6.34 14.62 -19.49
C VAL A 109 -7.08 14.91 -18.20
N VAL A 110 -6.33 15.22 -17.15
CA VAL A 110 -6.84 15.56 -15.83
C VAL A 110 -7.21 17.04 -15.81
N LEU A 111 -8.51 17.34 -15.78
CA LEU A 111 -9.04 18.72 -15.72
C LEU A 111 -9.85 19.01 -14.45
N GLY A 112 -9.68 18.21 -13.39
CA GLY A 112 -10.48 18.34 -12.18
C GLY A 112 -9.72 18.06 -10.89
N ARG A 113 -10.24 18.61 -9.79
CA ARG A 113 -9.85 18.25 -8.42
C ARG A 113 -10.85 17.21 -7.91
N THR A 114 -10.37 16.16 -7.27
CA THR A 114 -11.24 15.29 -6.46
C THR A 114 -11.68 16.06 -5.21
N ASN A 115 -12.95 15.92 -4.85
CA ASN A 115 -13.50 16.56 -3.65
C ASN A 115 -13.94 15.47 -2.67
N TYR A 116 -12.96 14.80 -2.06
CA TYR A 116 -13.20 13.76 -1.08
C TYR A 116 -13.64 14.36 0.25
N THR A 117 -14.56 13.68 0.93
CA THR A 117 -14.97 14.06 2.28
C THR A 117 -13.83 13.75 3.26
N THR A 118 -13.78 14.47 4.39
CA THR A 118 -12.80 14.20 5.47
C THR A 118 -12.78 12.73 5.91
N ARG A 119 -13.94 12.05 5.87
CA ARG A 119 -14.03 10.62 6.19
C ARG A 119 -13.34 9.74 5.14
N GLN A 120 -13.53 10.04 3.87
CA GLN A 120 -12.93 9.31 2.75
C GLN A 120 -11.40 9.47 2.77
N GLU A 121 -10.92 10.68 3.06
CA GLU A 121 -9.48 10.95 3.24
C GLU A 121 -8.90 10.14 4.40
N GLN A 122 -9.59 10.11 5.53
CA GLN A 122 -9.16 9.31 6.69
C GLN A 122 -9.15 7.80 6.41
N GLU A 123 -10.09 7.30 5.62
CA GLU A 123 -10.15 5.90 5.18
C GLU A 123 -8.97 5.51 4.31
N ALA A 124 -8.69 6.30 3.27
CA ALA A 124 -7.56 6.06 2.39
C ALA A 124 -6.21 6.17 3.14
N GLU A 125 -6.04 7.22 3.93
CA GLU A 125 -4.81 7.47 4.66
C GLU A 125 -4.52 6.41 5.72
N MET A 126 -5.54 5.98 6.47
CA MET A 126 -5.37 4.93 7.46
C MET A 126 -5.01 3.60 6.80
N LEU A 127 -5.66 3.24 5.69
CA LEU A 127 -5.37 2.01 4.98
C LEU A 127 -3.94 2.01 4.41
N ALA A 128 -3.53 3.09 3.76
CA ALA A 128 -2.18 3.23 3.20
C ALA A 128 -1.10 3.09 4.29
N SER A 129 -1.28 3.77 5.41
CA SER A 129 -0.41 3.68 6.57
C SER A 129 -0.34 2.25 7.13
N MET A 130 -1.47 1.58 7.26
CA MET A 130 -1.52 0.19 7.75
C MET A 130 -0.83 -0.80 6.81
N ILE A 131 -0.96 -0.64 5.50
CA ILE A 131 -0.26 -1.47 4.51
C ILE A 131 1.25 -1.29 4.70
N ARG A 132 1.74 -0.04 4.67
CA ARG A 132 3.18 0.25 4.86
C ARG A 132 3.75 -0.34 6.15
N ILE A 133 3.04 -0.23 7.27
CA ILE A 133 3.50 -0.79 8.55
C ILE A 133 3.62 -2.33 8.46
N ARG A 134 2.63 -3.00 7.85
CA ARG A 134 2.64 -4.46 7.71
C ARG A 134 3.71 -4.97 6.75
N THR A 135 4.02 -4.21 5.70
CA THR A 135 4.95 -4.62 4.64
C THR A 135 6.39 -4.16 4.88
N ALA A 136 6.59 -3.12 5.70
CA ALA A 136 7.92 -2.66 6.12
C ALA A 136 8.59 -3.60 7.14
N THR A 137 7.84 -4.54 7.73
CA THR A 137 8.41 -5.50 8.67
C THR A 137 8.87 -6.74 7.89
N PRO A 138 10.18 -7.03 7.76
CA PRO A 138 10.62 -8.30 7.20
C PRO A 138 10.02 -9.40 8.07
N CYS A 139 9.37 -10.38 7.44
CA CYS A 139 8.91 -11.59 8.12
C CYS A 139 10.03 -12.09 9.07
N PRO A 140 9.78 -12.25 10.39
CA PRO A 140 10.78 -12.87 11.24
C PRO A 140 11.00 -14.28 10.70
N LYS A 141 12.24 -14.55 10.28
CA LYS A 141 12.70 -15.86 9.80
C LYS A 141 12.13 -16.96 10.71
N PRO A 142 11.67 -18.10 10.16
CA PRO A 142 11.04 -19.14 10.96
C PRO A 142 11.92 -19.49 12.17
N ALA A 143 11.30 -19.67 13.34
CA ALA A 143 11.97 -19.85 14.63
C ALA A 143 13.02 -20.99 14.68
N ALA A 144 13.04 -21.85 13.66
CA ALA A 144 14.07 -22.85 13.43
C ALA A 144 15.45 -22.23 13.09
N GLU A 145 15.51 -21.18 12.27
CA GLU A 145 16.79 -20.51 11.94
C GLU A 145 17.36 -19.76 13.15
N LEU A 146 16.50 -19.12 13.96
CA LEU A 146 16.93 -18.36 15.13
C LEU A 146 17.54 -19.26 16.22
N ARG A 147 17.01 -20.48 16.41
CA ARG A 147 17.63 -21.49 17.28
C ARG A 147 18.98 -21.95 16.74
N GLY A 148 19.11 -22.09 15.42
CA GLY A 148 20.36 -22.47 14.76
C GLY A 148 21.46 -21.42 14.92
N THR A 149 21.13 -20.13 14.77
CA THR A 149 22.08 -19.03 14.99
C THR A 149 22.44 -18.87 16.47
N LEU A 150 21.49 -19.04 17.38
CA LEU A 150 21.79 -18.99 18.83
C LEU A 150 22.70 -20.15 19.24
N ALA A 151 22.41 -21.38 18.80
CA ALA A 151 23.24 -22.55 19.09
C ALA A 151 24.67 -22.42 18.51
N ARG A 152 24.82 -21.77 17.34
CA ARG A 152 26.12 -21.51 16.72
C ARG A 152 26.92 -20.42 17.47
N LEU A 153 26.24 -19.40 17.99
CA LEU A 153 26.83 -18.38 18.86
C LEU A 153 27.22 -18.94 20.23
N GLU A 154 26.38 -19.78 20.84
CA GLU A 154 26.67 -20.46 22.11
C GLU A 154 27.89 -21.41 21.99
N SER A 155 28.00 -22.12 20.86
CA SER A 155 29.16 -22.97 20.56
C SER A 155 30.44 -22.16 20.34
N ALA A 156 30.35 -20.98 19.74
CA ALA A 156 31.49 -20.08 19.51
C ALA A 156 31.94 -19.36 20.80
N MET A 157 31.03 -19.16 21.76
CA MET A 157 31.31 -18.54 23.06
C MET A 157 31.67 -19.54 24.17
N GLY A 158 31.74 -20.84 23.87
CA GLY A 158 32.30 -21.84 24.77
C GLY A 158 31.48 -22.14 26.03
N TYR A 159 30.17 -21.88 26.05
CA TYR A 159 29.30 -22.31 27.16
C TYR A 159 28.93 -23.80 27.00
N GLY A 160 29.93 -24.66 27.13
CA GLY A 160 29.72 -26.08 27.36
C GLY A 160 29.05 -26.25 28.72
N ARG A 161 27.82 -26.80 28.74
CA ARG A 161 27.20 -27.35 29.95
C ARG A 161 28.17 -28.36 30.56
N GLY A 162 28.84 -27.95 31.63
CA GLY A 162 29.60 -28.86 32.48
C GLY A 162 28.65 -29.88 33.08
N THR A 163 28.66 -31.09 32.51
CA THR A 163 28.13 -32.28 33.17
C THR A 163 29.07 -32.59 34.34
N ARG A 164 28.65 -32.33 35.59
CA ARG A 164 29.21 -33.04 36.75
C ARG A 164 28.30 -34.20 37.07
N GLY A 165 28.81 -35.39 36.77
CA GLY A 165 28.32 -36.65 37.35
C GLY A 165 29.00 -36.92 38.68
N HIS A 166 28.32 -37.79 39.44
CA HIS A 166 28.65 -38.41 40.72
C HIS A 166 28.70 -37.51 41.96
#